data_AF-A0A5K3FFN4-F1
#
_entry.id   AF-A0A5K3FFN4-F1
#
_cell.length_a   1.000
_cell.length_b   1.000
_cell.length_c   1.000
_cell.angle_alpha   90.00
_cell.angle_beta   90.00
_cell.angle_gamma   90.00
#
_symmetry.space_group_name_H-M   'P 1'
#
loop_
_entity.id
_entity.type
_entity.pdbx_description
1 polymer ?
#
loop_
_entity_poly.entity_id
_entity_poly.type
_entity_poly.pdbx_seq_one_letter_code
_entity_poly.pdbx_strand_id
1 'polypeptide(L)'
;MLCRPLKMTAKGFTHPSLYDRLKVLEFQPDASTFNGSHETYCPITVSGPPCPPAGLFDISQCSLPGQISPPIYASMPHFLHGHADLRAPFKGLRKANPRIDTVKLLVEPKTGISVEAQLRLQINAYIERTPDLADVFLNVTDRVYLPIAWFEKNEGGSVDTLEVLHHSLEIQPEQIRQILYIVFFCSAAFFVLFTIGSVVVPCEMRYRILRWFNGLRGGTKEGTSIRHLFGDISEDSSEILPDTKGSKNVIRDTL
;
A
#
# COMPACT_ATOMS: atom_id res chain seq x y z
N MET A 1 -30.65 6.89 7.01
CA MET A 1 -31.09 6.11 5.81
C MET A 1 -31.32 4.66 6.17
N LEU A 2 -30.36 3.97 6.80
CA LEU A 2 -30.60 2.68 7.47
C LEU A 2 -30.30 2.86 8.97
N CYS A 3 -31.10 2.26 9.85
CA CYS A 3 -30.98 2.43 11.31
C CYS A 3 -29.91 1.52 11.95
N ARG A 4 -29.12 0.79 11.15
CA ARG A 4 -28.05 -0.09 11.63
C ARG A 4 -26.81 -0.01 10.73
N PRO A 5 -25.58 -0.25 11.25
CA PRO A 5 -24.39 -0.40 10.41
C PRO A 5 -24.51 -1.61 9.48
N LEU A 6 -23.87 -1.53 8.32
CA LEU A 6 -23.77 -2.63 7.36
C LEU A 6 -22.34 -3.17 7.34
N LYS A 7 -22.17 -4.49 7.41
CA LYS A 7 -20.85 -5.11 7.18
C LYS A 7 -20.60 -5.18 5.68
N MET A 8 -19.46 -4.63 5.25
CA MET A 8 -18.98 -4.68 3.87
C MET A 8 -17.86 -5.73 3.74
N THR A 9 -17.72 -6.30 2.55
CA THR A 9 -16.66 -7.25 2.20
C THR A 9 -16.00 -6.81 0.90
N ALA A 10 -14.67 -6.77 0.89
CA ALA A 10 -13.90 -6.63 -0.34
C ALA A 10 -14.11 -7.87 -1.22
N LYS A 11 -14.38 -7.69 -2.51
CA LYS A 11 -14.56 -8.76 -3.50
C LYS A 11 -13.32 -8.96 -4.37
N GLY A 12 -12.62 -7.88 -4.70
CA GLY A 12 -11.44 -7.91 -5.55
C GLY A 12 -11.06 -6.53 -6.07
N PHE A 13 -9.95 -6.45 -6.80
CA PHE A 13 -9.54 -5.22 -7.46
C PHE A 13 -10.35 -4.98 -8.74
N THR A 14 -10.67 -3.72 -9.01
CA THR A 14 -11.38 -3.23 -10.18
C THR A 14 -10.90 -1.81 -10.51
N HIS A 15 -11.61 -1.12 -11.40
CA HIS A 15 -11.34 0.26 -11.81
C HIS A 15 -12.61 1.12 -11.74
N PRO A 16 -12.51 2.43 -11.47
CA PRO A 16 -13.62 3.37 -11.58
C PRO A 16 -14.27 3.37 -12.97
N SER A 17 -15.57 3.59 -13.04
CA SER A 17 -16.35 3.58 -14.30
C SER A 17 -15.92 4.66 -15.31
N LEU A 18 -15.26 5.72 -14.85
CA LEU A 18 -14.79 6.86 -15.65
C LEU A 18 -13.26 6.94 -15.82
N TYR A 19 -12.47 6.05 -15.20
CA TYR A 19 -11.01 6.09 -15.28
C TYR A 19 -10.40 4.70 -15.07
N ASP A 20 -9.82 4.13 -16.13
CA ASP A 20 -9.38 2.73 -16.19
C ASP A 20 -8.00 2.46 -15.57
N ARG A 21 -7.19 3.50 -15.30
CA ARG A 21 -5.80 3.34 -14.83
C ARG A 21 -5.67 3.19 -13.32
N LEU A 22 -6.52 3.88 -12.55
CA LEU A 22 -6.49 3.83 -11.09
C LEU A 22 -7.02 2.47 -10.59
N LYS A 23 -6.23 1.77 -9.78
CA LYS A 23 -6.59 0.45 -9.25
C LYS A 23 -7.27 0.56 -7.88
N VAL A 24 -8.56 0.24 -7.83
CA VAL A 24 -9.40 0.35 -6.61
C VAL A 24 -9.89 -1.02 -6.14
N LEU A 25 -10.30 -1.10 -4.88
CA LEU A 25 -10.84 -2.31 -4.25
C LEU A 25 -12.38 -2.21 -4.19
N GLU A 26 -13.09 -3.16 -4.80
CA GLU A 26 -14.55 -3.21 -4.76
C GLU A 26 -15.04 -3.82 -3.45
N PHE A 27 -15.81 -3.05 -2.69
CA PHE A 27 -16.57 -3.50 -1.54
C PHE A 27 -18.05 -3.66 -1.91
N GLN A 28 -18.67 -4.74 -1.43
CA GLN A 28 -20.12 -4.97 -1.48
C GLN A 28 -20.60 -5.45 -0.09
N PRO A 29 -21.90 -5.32 0.23
CA PRO A 29 -22.46 -5.85 1.47
C PRO A 29 -22.13 -7.34 1.69
N ASP A 30 -21.83 -7.72 2.92
CA ASP A 30 -21.68 -9.13 3.29
C ASP A 30 -23.01 -9.87 3.26
N ALA A 31 -23.00 -11.17 2.99
CA ALA A 31 -24.20 -12.01 3.04
C ALA A 31 -24.82 -12.03 4.45
N SER A 32 -24.00 -11.98 5.50
CA SER A 32 -24.49 -11.91 6.89
C SER A 32 -25.31 -10.64 7.17
N THR A 33 -25.04 -9.53 6.47
CA THR A 33 -25.73 -8.24 6.65
C THR A 33 -27.23 -8.33 6.32
N PHE A 34 -27.62 -9.30 5.48
CA PHE A 34 -29.00 -9.57 5.08
C PHE A 34 -29.69 -10.66 5.91
N ASN A 35 -28.96 -11.40 6.75
CA ASN A 35 -29.55 -12.47 7.54
C ASN A 35 -30.54 -11.90 8.58
N GLY A 36 -31.77 -12.39 8.56
CA GLY A 36 -32.84 -11.99 9.49
C GLY A 36 -32.64 -12.50 10.92
N SER A 37 -31.76 -13.48 11.16
CA SER A 37 -31.55 -14.09 12.48
C SER A 37 -30.69 -13.27 13.45
N HIS A 38 -30.41 -11.99 13.15
CA HIS A 38 -29.74 -11.08 14.08
C HIS A 38 -30.79 -10.40 14.97
N GLU A 39 -31.21 -11.08 16.04
CA GLU A 39 -32.14 -10.59 17.08
C GLU A 39 -31.75 -9.19 17.58
N THR A 40 -30.45 -8.90 17.65
CA THR A 40 -29.82 -7.61 18.00
C THR A 40 -30.28 -6.42 17.14
N TYR A 41 -30.91 -6.66 15.99
CA TYR A 41 -31.40 -5.63 15.07
C TYR A 41 -32.92 -5.71 14.80
N CYS A 42 -33.68 -6.41 15.66
CA CYS A 42 -35.14 -6.31 15.66
C CYS A 42 -35.59 -5.04 16.42
N PRO A 43 -36.70 -4.41 16.02
CA PRO A 43 -37.19 -3.17 16.65
C PRO A 43 -37.66 -3.41 18.09
N ILE A 44 -37.17 -2.58 19.02
CA ILE A 44 -37.65 -2.57 20.42
C ILE A 44 -39.10 -2.08 20.50
N THR A 45 -39.49 -1.14 19.63
CA THR A 45 -40.86 -0.62 19.51
C THR A 45 -41.48 -1.13 18.22
N VAL A 46 -42.37 -2.12 18.32
CA VAL A 46 -42.87 -2.88 17.17
C VAL A 46 -44.02 -2.14 16.48
N SER A 47 -43.78 -1.64 15.27
CA SER A 47 -44.82 -1.07 14.38
C SER A 47 -45.40 -2.07 13.37
N GLY A 48 -44.84 -3.28 13.27
CA GLY A 48 -45.22 -4.32 12.31
C GLY A 48 -45.03 -5.72 12.91
N PRO A 49 -44.35 -6.66 12.24
CA PRO A 49 -43.92 -7.90 12.87
C PRO A 49 -42.70 -7.65 13.80
N PRO A 50 -42.50 -8.46 14.85
CA PRO A 50 -41.47 -8.22 15.87
C PRO A 50 -40.03 -8.30 15.33
N CYS A 51 -39.80 -9.02 14.24
CA CYS A 51 -38.58 -9.00 13.46
C CYS A 51 -38.95 -9.04 11.97
N PRO A 52 -38.31 -8.24 11.09
CA PRO A 52 -38.46 -8.42 9.64
C PRO A 52 -37.74 -9.69 9.17
N PRO A 53 -38.22 -10.36 8.10
CA PRO A 53 -37.54 -11.52 7.53
C PRO A 53 -36.26 -11.10 6.78
N ALA A 54 -35.44 -12.09 6.42
CA ALA A 54 -34.15 -11.88 5.76
C ALA A 54 -34.24 -10.96 4.51
N GLY A 55 -33.23 -10.10 4.36
CA GLY A 55 -33.07 -9.08 3.32
C GLY A 55 -33.88 -7.80 3.52
N LEU A 56 -34.73 -7.71 4.55
CA LEU A 56 -35.34 -6.46 5.00
C LEU A 56 -34.59 -5.86 6.19
N PHE A 57 -34.62 -4.54 6.25
CA PHE A 57 -34.04 -3.70 7.29
C PHE A 57 -35.17 -2.83 7.84
N ASP A 58 -35.49 -2.94 9.13
CA ASP A 58 -36.45 -2.02 9.74
C ASP A 58 -35.88 -0.60 9.70
N ILE A 59 -36.67 0.36 9.23
CA ILE A 59 -36.32 1.79 9.26
C ILE A 59 -37.35 2.65 10.02
N SER A 60 -38.41 2.05 10.57
CA SER A 60 -39.50 2.74 11.27
C SER A 60 -38.98 3.67 12.37
N GLN A 61 -38.11 3.14 13.24
CA GLN A 61 -37.58 3.80 14.44
C GLN A 61 -36.65 5.00 14.17
N CYS A 62 -36.11 5.17 12.95
CA CYS A 62 -35.25 6.31 12.60
C CYS A 62 -35.68 7.10 11.35
N SER A 63 -36.88 6.84 10.82
CA SER A 63 -37.40 7.58 9.66
C SER A 63 -38.12 8.86 10.02
N LEU A 64 -38.72 8.96 11.22
CA LEU A 64 -39.35 10.17 11.74
C LEU A 64 -38.95 10.41 13.20
N PRO A 65 -38.55 11.63 13.60
CA PRO A 65 -38.31 11.97 14.99
C PRO A 65 -39.63 12.21 15.73
N GLY A 66 -39.99 11.31 16.65
CA GLY A 66 -41.19 11.46 17.49
C GLY A 66 -41.71 10.13 18.02
N GLN A 67 -42.97 10.12 18.46
CA GLN A 67 -43.66 8.90 18.92
C GLN A 67 -44.27 8.07 17.78
N ILE A 68 -44.33 8.61 16.56
CA ILE A 68 -44.94 7.95 15.39
C ILE A 68 -43.83 7.24 14.60
N SER A 69 -43.73 5.92 14.76
CA SER A 69 -42.86 5.06 13.95
C SER A 69 -43.66 4.39 12.83
N PRO A 70 -43.68 4.91 11.58
CA PRO A 70 -44.42 4.31 10.48
C PRO A 70 -43.82 2.93 10.10
N PRO A 71 -44.62 1.94 9.69
CA PRO A 71 -44.17 0.56 9.47
C PRO A 71 -43.45 0.40 8.12
N ILE A 72 -42.30 1.06 7.97
CA ILE A 72 -41.50 1.08 6.74
C ILE A 72 -40.16 0.36 6.91
N TYR A 73 -39.79 -0.35 5.85
CA TYR A 73 -38.69 -1.30 5.80
C TYR A 73 -37.89 -1.07 4.52
N ALA A 74 -36.57 -0.92 4.64
CA ALA A 74 -35.69 -0.87 3.48
C ALA A 74 -35.27 -2.28 3.05
N SER A 75 -34.96 -2.46 1.76
CA SER A 75 -34.33 -3.66 1.20
C SER A 75 -33.39 -3.27 0.06
N MET A 76 -32.67 -4.24 -0.51
CA MET A 76 -32.09 -4.06 -1.84
C MET A 76 -33.18 -4.12 -2.92
N PRO A 77 -32.99 -3.49 -4.10
CA PRO A 77 -33.93 -3.53 -5.21
C PRO A 77 -34.45 -4.93 -5.56
N HIS A 78 -35.75 -5.00 -5.82
CA HIS A 78 -36.52 -6.22 -6.10
C HIS A 78 -36.36 -7.33 -5.05
N PHE A 79 -36.04 -6.95 -3.81
CA PHE A 79 -35.71 -7.86 -2.70
C PHE A 79 -34.53 -8.79 -3.01
N LEU A 80 -33.46 -8.25 -3.62
CA LEU A 80 -32.17 -8.96 -3.68
C LEU A 80 -31.71 -9.34 -2.26
N HIS A 81 -31.23 -10.57 -2.08
CA HIS A 81 -30.92 -11.20 -0.79
C HIS A 81 -32.11 -11.31 0.20
N GLY A 82 -33.35 -11.08 -0.26
CA GLY A 82 -34.57 -11.26 0.52
C GLY A 82 -35.10 -12.69 0.56
N HIS A 83 -35.96 -12.99 1.54
CA HIS A 83 -36.73 -14.24 1.57
C HIS A 83 -37.63 -14.37 0.33
N ALA A 84 -37.85 -15.59 -0.15
CA ALA A 84 -38.58 -15.82 -1.40
C ALA A 84 -40.02 -15.25 -1.36
N ASP A 85 -40.69 -15.40 -0.22
CA ASP A 85 -42.08 -15.00 -0.01
C ASP A 85 -42.30 -13.50 -0.14
N LEU A 86 -41.27 -12.66 0.10
CA LEU A 86 -41.33 -11.21 -0.12
C LEU A 86 -41.66 -10.84 -1.58
N ARG A 87 -41.51 -11.78 -2.50
CA ARG A 87 -41.70 -11.59 -3.93
C ARG A 87 -42.90 -12.35 -4.49
N ALA A 88 -43.46 -13.31 -3.74
CA ALA A 88 -44.56 -14.15 -4.19
C ALA A 88 -45.89 -13.38 -4.42
N PRO A 89 -46.26 -12.35 -3.62
CA PRO A 89 -47.47 -11.56 -3.88
C PRO A 89 -47.45 -10.72 -5.16
N PHE A 90 -46.26 -10.39 -5.69
CA PHE A 90 -46.10 -9.30 -6.66
C PHE A 90 -45.96 -9.77 -8.11
N LYS A 91 -47.08 -9.81 -8.83
CA LYS A 91 -47.10 -9.95 -10.28
C LYS A 91 -46.46 -8.71 -10.93
N GLY A 92 -45.45 -8.92 -11.79
CA GLY A 92 -44.74 -7.86 -12.51
C GLY A 92 -43.41 -7.41 -11.89
N LEU A 93 -43.06 -7.85 -10.67
CA LEU A 93 -41.76 -7.51 -10.07
C LEU A 93 -40.61 -8.21 -10.80
N ARG A 94 -39.65 -7.43 -11.32
CA ARG A 94 -38.45 -7.95 -12.01
C ARG A 94 -37.69 -8.96 -11.14
N LYS A 95 -37.03 -9.94 -11.78
CA LYS A 95 -36.05 -10.80 -11.09
C LYS A 95 -34.86 -9.97 -10.59
N ALA A 96 -34.62 -10.02 -9.28
CA ALA A 96 -33.43 -9.48 -8.66
C ALA A 96 -32.16 -10.08 -9.31
N ASN A 97 -31.20 -9.24 -9.62
CA ASN A 97 -29.98 -9.53 -10.37
C ASN A 97 -28.78 -8.93 -9.62
N PRO A 98 -27.90 -9.75 -9.01
CA PRO A 98 -26.76 -9.28 -8.22
C PRO A 98 -25.81 -8.32 -8.93
N ARG A 99 -25.78 -8.27 -10.27
CA ARG A 99 -24.88 -7.38 -11.03
C ARG A 99 -25.31 -5.91 -11.01
N ILE A 100 -26.62 -5.66 -10.90
CA ILE A 100 -27.25 -4.33 -11.00
C ILE A 100 -28.04 -3.94 -9.74
N ASP A 101 -28.58 -4.90 -8.98
CA ASP A 101 -29.38 -4.62 -7.78
C ASP A 101 -28.53 -4.58 -6.50
N THR A 102 -27.20 -4.69 -6.61
CA THR A 102 -26.27 -4.62 -5.47
C THR A 102 -25.73 -3.20 -5.25
N VAL A 103 -25.37 -2.92 -3.99
CA VAL A 103 -24.53 -1.78 -3.62
C VAL A 103 -23.08 -2.09 -3.94
N LYS A 104 -22.36 -1.11 -4.49
CA LYS A 104 -20.90 -1.16 -4.71
C LYS A 104 -20.23 0.07 -4.13
N LEU A 105 -19.05 -0.10 -3.55
CA LEU A 105 -18.21 0.97 -3.04
C LEU A 105 -16.77 0.70 -3.49
N LEU A 106 -16.22 1.57 -4.33
CA LEU A 106 -14.87 1.47 -4.86
C LEU A 106 -13.94 2.34 -4.01
N VAL A 107 -12.97 1.71 -3.34
CA VAL A 107 -12.08 2.37 -2.36
C VAL A 107 -10.63 2.24 -2.80
N GLU A 108 -9.86 3.32 -2.74
CA GLU A 108 -8.42 3.26 -2.99
C GLU A 108 -7.71 2.61 -1.78
N PRO A 109 -6.92 1.52 -1.97
CA PRO A 109 -6.45 0.67 -0.88
C PRO A 109 -5.36 1.28 0.02
N LYS A 110 -4.60 2.29 -0.42
CA LYS A 110 -3.51 2.91 0.38
C LYS A 110 -4.03 3.99 1.34
N THR A 111 -5.09 4.70 0.94
CA THR A 111 -5.63 5.87 1.65
C THR A 111 -7.01 5.64 2.27
N GLY A 112 -7.76 4.64 1.79
CA GLY A 112 -9.15 4.42 2.20
C GLY A 112 -10.15 5.41 1.59
N ILE A 113 -9.74 6.23 0.62
CA ILE A 113 -10.63 7.20 -0.04
C ILE A 113 -11.66 6.46 -0.92
N SER A 114 -12.93 6.79 -0.76
CA SER A 114 -14.01 6.35 -1.65
C SER A 114 -13.90 7.08 -2.99
N VAL A 115 -13.71 6.33 -4.06
CA VAL A 115 -13.48 6.82 -5.43
C VAL A 115 -14.77 6.83 -6.25
N GLU A 116 -15.63 5.82 -6.04
CA GLU A 116 -16.97 5.71 -6.61
C GLU A 116 -17.88 4.94 -5.65
N ALA A 117 -19.13 5.37 -5.48
CA ALA A 117 -20.14 4.72 -4.67
C ALA A 117 -21.44 4.58 -5.46
N GLN A 118 -21.89 3.34 -5.68
CA GLN A 118 -23.17 3.02 -6.29
C GLN A 118 -24.12 2.50 -5.21
N LEU A 119 -24.88 3.41 -4.59
CA LEU A 119 -25.82 3.09 -3.52
C LEU A 119 -27.20 2.82 -4.12
N ARG A 120 -27.77 1.64 -3.86
CA ARG A 120 -29.09 1.22 -4.34
C ARG A 120 -29.93 0.75 -3.17
N LEU A 121 -31.16 1.25 -3.06
CA LEU A 121 -32.04 0.98 -1.93
C LEU A 121 -33.51 0.98 -2.36
N GLN A 122 -34.30 0.05 -1.85
CA GLN A 122 -35.74 -0.02 -2.03
C GLN A 122 -36.44 0.28 -0.70
N ILE A 123 -37.51 1.08 -0.74
CA ILE A 123 -38.36 1.39 0.42
C ILE A 123 -39.68 0.63 0.27
N ASN A 124 -40.08 -0.06 1.33
CA ASN A 124 -41.26 -0.90 1.39
C ASN A 124 -42.12 -0.49 2.60
N ALA A 125 -43.44 -0.52 2.49
CA ALA A 125 -44.34 -0.44 3.64
C ALA A 125 -44.86 -1.84 3.99
N TYR A 126 -44.87 -2.17 5.28
CA TYR A 126 -45.60 -3.34 5.78
C TYR A 126 -47.09 -3.00 5.85
N ILE A 127 -47.92 -3.87 5.27
CA ILE A 127 -49.38 -3.78 5.27
C ILE A 127 -49.93 -5.09 5.82
N GLU A 128 -50.82 -4.97 6.79
CA GLU A 128 -51.58 -6.06 7.40
C GLU A 128 -53.04 -5.64 7.55
N ARG A 129 -53.96 -6.58 7.37
CA ARG A 129 -55.40 -6.32 7.45
C ARG A 129 -55.85 -6.22 8.91
N THR A 130 -55.94 -5.00 9.43
CA THR A 130 -56.62 -4.71 10.70
C THR A 130 -58.13 -4.52 10.49
N PRO A 131 -58.97 -4.64 11.53
CA PRO A 131 -60.40 -4.37 11.43
C PRO A 131 -60.70 -2.95 10.92
N ASP A 132 -59.97 -1.96 11.43
CA ASP A 132 -60.18 -0.53 11.14
C ASP A 132 -59.79 -0.12 9.69
N LEU A 133 -59.08 -1.01 8.97
CA LEU A 133 -58.63 -0.81 7.59
C LEU A 133 -59.19 -1.88 6.64
N ALA A 134 -60.14 -2.70 7.09
CA ALA A 134 -60.67 -3.83 6.34
C ALA A 134 -61.33 -3.41 5.02
N ASP A 135 -62.01 -2.26 5.00
CA ASP A 135 -62.69 -1.70 3.82
C ASP A 135 -61.73 -1.12 2.77
N VAL A 136 -60.53 -0.71 3.20
CA VAL A 136 -59.48 -0.18 2.31
C VAL A 136 -58.66 -1.31 1.70
N PHE A 137 -58.41 -2.38 2.47
CA PHE A 137 -57.57 -3.51 2.09
C PHE A 137 -58.37 -4.80 1.84
N LEU A 138 -59.60 -4.69 1.30
CA LEU A 138 -60.52 -5.80 1.05
C LEU A 138 -59.86 -7.00 0.32
N ASN A 139 -59.00 -6.73 -0.66
CA ASN A 139 -58.30 -7.73 -1.47
C ASN A 139 -56.90 -8.12 -0.94
N VAL A 140 -56.47 -7.62 0.22
CA VAL A 140 -55.22 -8.04 0.88
C VAL A 140 -55.57 -9.09 1.94
N THR A 141 -55.25 -10.35 1.63
CA THR A 141 -55.52 -11.50 2.51
C THR A 141 -54.41 -11.72 3.54
N ASP A 142 -53.17 -11.40 3.16
CA ASP A 142 -51.94 -11.77 3.88
C ASP A 142 -51.13 -10.54 4.32
N ARG A 143 -50.14 -10.77 5.19
CA ARG A 143 -49.12 -9.78 5.59
C ARG A 143 -48.15 -9.52 4.44
N VAL A 144 -48.07 -8.29 3.95
CA VAL A 144 -47.33 -7.96 2.72
C VAL A 144 -46.41 -6.75 2.91
N TYR A 145 -45.17 -6.87 2.44
CA TYR A 145 -44.23 -5.74 2.33
C TYR A 145 -44.34 -5.12 0.93
N LEU A 146 -45.20 -4.11 0.77
CA LEU A 146 -45.42 -3.40 -0.49
C LEU A 146 -44.18 -2.57 -0.89
N PRO A 147 -43.48 -2.89 -1.99
CA PRO A 147 -42.39 -2.06 -2.49
C PRO A 147 -42.96 -0.77 -3.09
N ILE A 148 -42.64 0.38 -2.49
CA ILE A 148 -43.16 1.69 -2.91
C ILE A 148 -42.29 2.25 -4.04
N ALA A 149 -40.99 2.32 -3.79
CA ALA A 149 -40.01 2.91 -4.70
C ALA A 149 -38.63 2.31 -4.45
N TRP A 150 -37.76 2.37 -5.45
CA TRP A 150 -36.33 2.15 -5.31
C TRP A 150 -35.56 3.35 -5.86
N PHE A 151 -34.39 3.57 -5.29
CA PHE A 151 -33.52 4.71 -5.57
C PHE A 151 -32.12 4.20 -5.87
N GLU A 152 -31.48 4.84 -6.84
CA GLU A 152 -30.07 4.66 -7.16
C GLU A 152 -29.37 6.02 -7.02
N LYS A 153 -28.30 6.04 -6.22
CA LYS A 153 -27.44 7.20 -6.02
C LYS A 153 -26.01 6.78 -6.38
N ASN A 154 -25.55 7.26 -7.52
CA ASN A 154 -24.18 7.07 -7.98
C ASN A 154 -23.39 8.34 -7.73
N GLU A 155 -22.30 8.23 -6.98
CA GLU A 155 -21.35 9.31 -6.69
C GLU A 155 -19.95 8.86 -7.09
N GLY A 156 -19.15 9.75 -7.68
CA GLY A 156 -17.79 9.42 -8.10
C GLY A 156 -17.00 10.67 -8.50
N GLY A 157 -15.67 10.55 -8.53
CA GLY A 157 -14.79 11.64 -8.96
C GLY A 157 -14.91 11.97 -10.46
N SER A 158 -14.67 13.23 -10.83
CA SER A 158 -14.46 13.59 -12.24
C SER A 158 -13.16 12.96 -12.76
N VAL A 159 -13.05 12.78 -14.08
CA VAL A 159 -11.84 12.21 -14.73
C VAL A 159 -10.57 12.94 -14.26
N ASP A 160 -10.59 14.26 -14.19
CA ASP A 160 -9.47 15.11 -13.75
C ASP A 160 -9.11 14.84 -12.28
N THR A 161 -10.13 14.67 -11.43
CA THR A 161 -9.96 14.35 -10.00
C THR A 161 -9.33 12.96 -9.84
N LEU A 162 -9.77 11.99 -10.64
CA LEU A 162 -9.26 10.61 -10.65
C LEU A 162 -7.81 10.54 -11.18
N GLU A 163 -7.47 11.35 -12.17
CA GLU A 163 -6.10 11.45 -12.70
C GLU A 163 -5.14 12.13 -11.70
N VAL A 164 -5.55 13.22 -11.06
CA VAL A 164 -4.76 13.87 -9.99
C VAL A 164 -4.55 12.94 -8.80
N LEU A 165 -5.58 12.17 -8.42
CA LEU A 165 -5.50 11.16 -7.37
C LEU A 165 -4.53 10.02 -7.74
N HIS A 166 -4.66 9.45 -8.94
CA HIS A 166 -3.77 8.41 -9.46
C HIS A 166 -2.31 8.87 -9.55
N HIS A 167 -2.07 10.07 -10.08
CA HIS A 167 -0.73 10.66 -10.13
C HIS A 167 -0.13 10.85 -8.72
N SER A 168 -0.95 11.20 -7.73
CA SER A 168 -0.50 11.44 -6.35
C SER A 168 -0.26 10.15 -5.55
N LEU A 169 -1.04 9.09 -5.79
CA LEU A 169 -0.99 7.86 -4.99
C LEU A 169 -0.20 6.72 -5.62
N GLU A 170 0.02 6.71 -6.94
CA GLU A 170 0.81 5.69 -7.63
C GLU A 170 2.11 6.26 -8.20
N ILE A 171 2.05 7.37 -8.95
CA ILE A 171 3.21 7.88 -9.71
C ILE A 171 4.20 8.64 -8.81
N GLN A 172 3.75 9.63 -8.03
CA GLN A 172 4.62 10.44 -7.17
C GLN A 172 5.49 9.64 -6.18
N PRO A 173 4.98 8.69 -5.37
CA PRO A 173 5.81 7.97 -4.41
C PRO A 173 6.89 7.10 -5.09
N GLU A 174 6.60 6.55 -6.28
CA GLU A 174 7.59 5.79 -7.06
C GLU A 174 8.67 6.69 -7.65
N GLN A 175 8.30 7.86 -8.22
CA GLN A 175 9.26 8.84 -8.72
C GLN A 175 10.16 9.36 -7.59
N ILE A 176 9.59 9.73 -6.43
CA ILE A 176 10.36 10.19 -5.26
C ILE A 176 11.32 9.09 -4.79
N ARG A 177 10.89 7.82 -4.74
CA ARG A 177 11.74 6.68 -4.37
C ARG A 177 12.90 6.49 -5.34
N GLN A 178 12.65 6.57 -6.65
CA GLN A 178 13.70 6.45 -7.67
C GLN A 178 14.72 7.59 -7.59
N ILE A 179 14.25 8.84 -7.47
CA ILE A 179 15.11 10.02 -7.32
C ILE A 179 15.96 9.91 -6.06
N LEU A 180 15.39 9.48 -4.93
CA LEU A 180 16.11 9.32 -3.66
C LEU A 180 17.24 8.27 -3.77
N TYR A 181 16.99 7.13 -4.44
CA TYR A 181 18.05 6.15 -4.71
C TYR A 181 19.15 6.73 -5.62
N ILE A 182 18.80 7.47 -6.68
CA ILE A 182 19.79 8.09 -7.58
C ILE A 182 20.67 9.07 -6.80
N VAL A 183 20.08 9.95 -5.98
CA VAL A 183 20.82 10.91 -5.14
C VAL A 183 21.73 10.19 -4.13
N PHE A 184 21.26 9.10 -3.53
CA PHE A 184 22.06 8.27 -2.62
C PHE A 184 23.28 7.65 -3.31
N PHE A 185 23.10 7.03 -4.49
CA PHE A 185 24.22 6.42 -5.21
C PHE A 185 25.19 7.47 -5.77
N CYS A 186 24.70 8.60 -6.29
CA CYS A 186 25.56 9.68 -6.77
C CYS A 186 26.38 10.32 -5.64
N SER A 187 25.80 10.55 -4.46
CA SER A 187 26.55 11.09 -3.31
C SER A 187 27.55 10.08 -2.76
N ALA A 188 27.18 8.79 -2.65
CA ALA A 188 28.12 7.73 -2.24
C ALA A 188 29.31 7.60 -3.21
N ALA A 189 29.07 7.63 -4.53
CA ALA A 189 30.13 7.63 -5.54
C ALA A 189 31.05 8.85 -5.41
N PHE A 190 30.50 10.04 -5.19
CA PHE A 190 31.29 11.26 -4.96
C PHE A 190 32.17 11.15 -3.70
N PHE A 191 31.62 10.64 -2.58
CA PHE A 191 32.42 10.41 -1.36
C PHE A 191 33.55 9.41 -1.57
N VAL A 192 33.32 8.31 -2.32
CA VAL A 192 34.38 7.33 -2.65
C VAL A 192 35.45 7.94 -3.56
N LEU A 193 35.08 8.73 -4.56
CA LEU A 193 36.05 9.44 -5.41
C LEU A 193 36.86 10.48 -4.61
N PHE A 194 36.24 11.15 -3.63
CA PHE A 194 36.92 12.10 -2.75
C PHE A 194 37.90 11.42 -1.77
N THR A 195 37.54 10.29 -1.16
CA THR A 195 38.47 9.53 -0.29
C THR A 195 39.61 8.90 -1.09
N ILE A 196 39.35 8.36 -2.29
CA ILE A 196 40.40 7.88 -3.19
C ILE A 196 41.33 9.04 -3.58
N GLY A 197 40.79 10.18 -4.02
CA GLY A 197 41.60 11.34 -4.42
C GLY A 197 42.48 11.88 -3.29
N SER A 198 41.92 12.02 -2.09
CA SER A 198 42.64 12.52 -0.91
C SER A 198 43.69 11.55 -0.34
N VAL A 199 43.61 10.25 -0.62
CA VAL A 199 44.66 9.27 -0.26
C VAL A 199 45.70 9.10 -1.36
N VAL A 200 45.26 8.94 -2.62
CA VAL A 200 46.14 8.61 -3.75
C VAL A 200 46.99 9.80 -4.18
N VAL A 201 46.43 11.03 -4.25
CA VAL A 201 47.20 12.19 -4.73
C VAL A 201 48.38 12.53 -3.79
N PRO A 202 48.23 12.57 -2.45
CA PRO A 202 49.38 12.72 -1.55
C PRO A 202 50.34 11.52 -1.59
N CYS A 203 49.85 10.30 -1.82
CA CYS A 203 50.69 9.11 -1.94
C CYS A 203 51.61 9.19 -3.19
N GLU A 204 51.04 9.49 -4.36
CA GLU A 204 51.77 9.70 -5.61
C GLU A 204 52.75 10.87 -5.52
N MET A 205 52.34 12.00 -4.94
CA MET A 205 53.25 13.14 -4.73
C MET A 205 54.43 12.75 -3.82
N ARG A 206 54.19 12.04 -2.72
CA ARG A 206 55.25 11.56 -1.81
C ARG A 206 56.15 10.52 -2.48
N TYR A 207 55.59 9.62 -3.30
CA TYR A 207 56.34 8.63 -4.08
C TYR A 207 57.24 9.30 -5.13
N ARG A 208 56.73 10.29 -5.87
CA ARG A 208 57.50 11.09 -6.84
C ARG A 208 58.65 11.86 -6.18
N ILE A 209 58.40 12.47 -5.01
CA ILE A 209 59.44 13.17 -4.23
C ILE A 209 60.53 12.19 -3.76
N LEU A 210 60.15 11.02 -3.23
CA LEU A 210 61.11 9.98 -2.82
C LEU A 210 61.94 9.46 -4.00
N ARG A 211 61.33 9.24 -5.17
CA ARG A 211 62.03 8.84 -6.39
C ARG A 211 63.04 9.91 -6.84
N TRP A 212 62.68 11.18 -6.78
CA TRP A 212 63.57 12.31 -7.12
C TRP A 212 64.78 12.41 -6.17
N PHE A 213 64.56 12.30 -4.85
CA PHE A 213 65.65 12.29 -3.86
C PHE A 213 66.61 11.11 -4.04
N ASN A 214 66.10 9.90 -4.34
CA ASN A 214 66.95 8.75 -4.64
C ASN A 214 67.73 8.92 -5.96
N GLY A 215 67.14 9.57 -6.97
CA GLY A 215 67.84 9.94 -8.21
C GLY A 215 69.02 10.87 -7.96
N LEU A 216 68.83 11.94 -7.17
CA LEU A 216 69.91 12.85 -6.76
C LEU A 216 71.04 12.13 -6.01
N ARG A 217 70.70 11.14 -5.17
CA ARG A 217 71.68 10.33 -4.42
C ARG A 217 72.48 9.33 -5.29
N GLY A 218 72.05 9.08 -6.52
CA GLY A 218 72.76 8.22 -7.48
C GLY A 218 73.84 8.93 -8.28
N GLY A 219 73.83 10.28 -8.34
CA GLY A 219 74.68 11.05 -9.25
C GLY A 219 76.13 11.31 -8.80
N THR A 220 76.55 10.83 -7.62
CA THR A 220 77.85 11.17 -7.01
C THR A 220 78.73 9.96 -6.70
N LYS A 221 79.08 9.19 -7.74
CA LYS A 221 80.11 8.13 -7.68
C LYS A 221 81.02 8.07 -8.92
N GLU A 222 81.67 9.19 -9.24
CA GLU A 222 82.83 9.20 -10.12
C GLU A 222 83.96 10.01 -9.47
N GLY A 223 84.77 9.31 -8.66
CA GLY A 223 85.92 9.88 -7.94
C GLY A 223 87.22 9.37 -8.55
N THR A 224 87.94 10.24 -9.25
CA THR A 224 89.10 9.88 -10.06
C THR A 224 90.24 9.29 -9.24
N SER A 225 90.75 8.12 -9.66
CA SER A 225 91.85 7.42 -8.99
C SER A 225 93.20 8.06 -9.32
N ILE A 226 93.78 8.80 -8.36
CA ILE A 226 95.16 9.29 -8.46
C ILE A 226 96.11 8.15 -8.05
N ARG A 227 96.53 7.34 -9.03
CA ARG A 227 97.49 6.22 -8.86
C ARG A 227 98.57 6.13 -9.95
N HIS A 228 98.87 7.23 -10.63
CA HIS A 228 100.03 7.33 -11.53
C HIS A 228 100.71 8.70 -11.38
N LEU A 229 101.63 8.81 -10.41
CA LEU A 229 102.74 9.80 -10.34
C LEU A 229 103.53 9.61 -9.02
N PHE A 230 104.29 8.52 -8.91
CA PHE A 230 105.57 8.40 -8.17
C PHE A 230 106.08 6.95 -8.30
N GLY A 231 107.29 6.76 -8.85
CA GLY A 231 108.15 5.60 -8.57
C GLY A 231 108.96 5.87 -7.30
N ASP A 232 109.61 4.92 -6.64
CA ASP A 232 110.60 4.00 -7.22
C ASP A 232 110.82 2.72 -6.37
N ILE A 233 111.16 1.63 -7.08
CA ILE A 233 112.24 0.64 -6.84
C ILE A 233 112.39 -0.09 -5.46
N SER A 234 112.64 -1.42 -5.59
CA SER A 234 113.28 -2.39 -4.66
C SER A 234 112.64 -2.82 -3.33
N GLU A 235 112.52 -4.16 -3.19
CA GLU A 235 112.81 -5.03 -2.02
C GLU A 235 112.05 -4.81 -0.68
N ASP A 236 111.93 -5.81 0.21
CA ASP A 236 111.73 -7.28 0.10
C ASP A 236 111.30 -7.78 1.50
N SER A 237 110.70 -8.98 1.62
CA SER A 237 110.37 -9.69 2.88
C SER A 237 109.37 -8.99 3.83
N SER A 238 108.65 -9.64 4.75
CA SER A 238 108.31 -11.07 4.94
C SER A 238 106.99 -11.19 5.72
N GLU A 239 106.25 -12.28 5.50
CA GLU A 239 105.72 -13.22 6.51
C GLU A 239 105.46 -12.68 7.95
N ILE A 240 104.27 -12.81 8.57
CA ILE A 240 103.69 -14.06 9.13
C ILE A 240 102.17 -13.91 9.47
N LEU A 241 101.45 -15.04 9.50
CA LEU A 241 100.02 -15.27 9.86
C LEU A 241 99.78 -15.48 11.40
N PRO A 242 98.60 -15.89 11.92
CA PRO A 242 97.18 -15.76 11.54
C PRO A 242 96.38 -15.08 12.72
N ASP A 243 95.19 -15.41 13.26
CA ASP A 243 94.06 -16.32 12.96
C ASP A 243 92.75 -15.92 13.71
N THR A 244 91.65 -16.58 13.35
CA THR A 244 90.50 -17.04 14.17
C THR A 244 89.40 -16.10 14.72
N LYS A 245 88.19 -16.33 14.17
CA LYS A 245 86.90 -16.75 14.83
C LYS A 245 86.28 -15.83 15.91
N GLY A 246 84.95 -15.76 16.07
CA GLY A 246 83.83 -16.43 15.38
C GLY A 246 82.63 -16.65 16.35
N SER A 247 81.51 -17.24 15.88
CA SER A 247 80.23 -17.45 16.63
C SER A 247 79.44 -16.16 16.99
N LYS A 248 78.11 -16.14 17.22
CA LYS A 248 76.93 -17.05 17.05
C LYS A 248 75.71 -16.11 16.82
N ASN A 249 74.70 -16.35 15.96
CA ASN A 249 73.78 -17.49 15.74
C ASN A 249 72.53 -17.47 16.67
N VAL A 250 71.37 -17.93 16.13
CA VAL A 250 70.06 -18.22 16.80
C VAL A 250 69.13 -17.01 17.13
N ILE A 251 67.78 -17.07 17.13
CA ILE A 251 66.73 -17.67 16.24
C ILE A 251 65.30 -17.29 16.75
N ARG A 252 64.30 -17.08 15.85
CA ARG A 252 62.81 -17.15 16.08
C ARG A 252 62.17 -16.22 17.13
N ASP A 253 60.84 -16.11 17.32
CA ASP A 253 59.62 -16.22 16.47
C ASP A 253 58.45 -15.54 17.22
N THR A 254 57.31 -15.32 16.55
CA THR A 254 55.98 -14.93 17.13
C THR A 254 55.89 -13.55 17.81
N LEU A 255 54.71 -12.91 17.84
CA LEU A 255 53.34 -13.35 17.53
C LEU A 255 52.63 -12.31 16.64
#